data_AF-A0ABD1J2Y7-F1
#
_entry.id   AF-A0ABD1J2Y7-F1
#
_cell.length_a   1.000
_cell.length_b   1.000
_cell.length_c   1.000
_cell.angle_alpha   90.00
_cell.angle_beta   90.00
_cell.angle_gamma   90.00
#
_symmetry.space_group_name_H-M   'P 1'
#
loop_
_entity.id
_entity.type
_entity.pdbx_description
1 polymer ?
#
loop_
_entity_poly.entity_id
_entity_poly.type
_entity_poly.pdbx_seq_one_letter_code
_entity_poly.pdbx_strand_id
1 'polypeptide(L)'
;MSRPARCTAKVVIVGAGFAGLAAAASLCENGFKHVRILEAMGRVGGRVHTIRPFGSDIIELGANWIHGQAGNPLFELGQKHGLLSECSSASTKMCLPGSVTPSDYFFREGGRLLREEDVEPVCALFSRLTSRAFDSELEDKHRCLSLGGYLDDAFAESPLAATADGQKVFEWCKRCECTDEASSSLYEVSASEIGHYVALDGGFFNSLGPGGYQAFIDILLNKLPPGLVMTNTPVAKIEWALHEEDQGNELTHPVRVVCEDGQNFEADHVMVTLSLGVLKQRAEMMFHPPLPDVKMTAIKRLDIGIVDKIYLRFPERFWPEDCAGIQLVWDEGPEDVAVYSSQLEGEAWKETWFKKICGFDTVARHPNVLCGWITGREALHMEKMQDDEVGEVCVRLLRSFTGWSVPEVSEVLVSRWGCDPYVRGSYTFVPQGALAEKEHGALAAPLPPEPRSANKKPLQVLFAGEATHVNFYTTTHGAYLTGIREAQRLIDLYAQNCLE
;
A
#
# COMPACT_ATOMS: atom_id res chain seq x y z
N MET A 1 -20.71 37.86 5.17
CA MET A 1 -21.07 37.49 3.79
C MET A 1 -21.72 36.12 3.83
N SER A 2 -22.89 35.95 3.22
CA SER A 2 -23.56 34.64 3.10
C SER A 2 -22.62 33.66 2.40
N ARG A 3 -22.33 32.51 3.03
CA ARG A 3 -21.40 31.52 2.47
C ARG A 3 -21.96 30.92 1.17
N PRO A 4 -21.10 30.57 0.19
CA PRO A 4 -21.54 30.05 -1.12
C PRO A 4 -22.38 28.78 -0.97
N ALA A 5 -23.33 28.56 -1.89
CA ALA A 5 -24.09 27.32 -1.97
C ALA A 5 -23.21 26.17 -2.49
N ARG A 6 -23.61 24.91 -2.27
CA ARG A 6 -22.90 23.72 -2.78
C ARG A 6 -22.57 23.80 -4.27
N CYS A 7 -23.50 24.34 -5.07
CA CYS A 7 -23.34 24.46 -6.51
C CYS A 7 -22.28 25.49 -6.95
N THR A 8 -21.86 26.39 -6.05
CA THR A 8 -20.87 27.44 -6.34
C THR A 8 -19.50 27.17 -5.72
N ALA A 9 -19.40 26.21 -4.79
CA ALA A 9 -18.15 25.86 -4.13
C ALA A 9 -17.15 25.22 -5.10
N LYS A 10 -15.93 25.74 -5.15
CA LYS A 10 -14.82 25.20 -5.95
C LYS A 10 -13.96 24.27 -5.10
N VAL A 11 -13.82 23.02 -5.53
CA VAL A 11 -13.02 22.00 -4.84
C VAL A 11 -11.98 21.44 -5.81
N VAL A 12 -10.71 21.51 -5.43
CA VAL A 12 -9.62 20.85 -6.15
C VAL A 12 -9.19 19.60 -5.37
N ILE A 13 -9.01 18.49 -6.06
CA ILE A 13 -8.55 17.23 -5.48
C ILE A 13 -7.21 16.90 -6.12
N VAL A 14 -6.18 16.67 -5.32
CA VAL A 14 -4.82 16.33 -5.80
C VAL A 14 -4.65 14.81 -5.69
N GLY A 15 -4.63 14.15 -6.84
CA GLY A 15 -4.55 12.69 -7.01
C GLY A 15 -5.88 12.04 -7.45
N ALA A 16 -5.80 11.17 -8.46
CA ALA A 16 -6.91 10.36 -8.99
C ALA A 16 -6.77 8.87 -8.62
N GLY A 17 -6.27 8.58 -7.41
CA GLY A 17 -6.39 7.26 -6.78
C GLY A 17 -7.79 7.02 -6.19
N PHE A 18 -7.98 5.88 -5.50
CA PHE A 18 -9.27 5.54 -4.86
C PHE A 18 -9.83 6.66 -3.98
N ALA A 19 -9.01 7.27 -3.13
CA ALA A 19 -9.44 8.34 -2.23
C ALA A 19 -9.95 9.57 -2.99
N GLY A 20 -9.19 10.05 -3.97
CA GLY A 20 -9.56 11.24 -4.76
C GLY A 20 -10.79 11.00 -5.63
N LEU A 21 -10.88 9.84 -6.28
CA LEU A 21 -12.03 9.48 -7.11
C LEU A 21 -13.31 9.25 -6.28
N ALA A 22 -13.20 8.59 -5.13
CA ALA A 22 -14.32 8.41 -4.22
C ALA A 22 -14.82 9.75 -3.69
N ALA A 23 -13.90 10.64 -3.28
CA ALA A 23 -14.25 11.98 -2.84
C ALA A 23 -14.97 12.79 -3.94
N ALA A 24 -14.42 12.79 -5.16
CA ALA A 24 -15.02 13.49 -6.30
C ALA A 24 -16.42 12.97 -6.61
N ALA A 25 -16.59 11.64 -6.65
CA ALA A 25 -17.87 11.01 -6.94
C ALA A 25 -18.91 11.39 -5.87
N SER A 26 -18.56 11.30 -4.58
CA SER A 26 -19.44 11.67 -3.48
C SER A 26 -19.83 13.16 -3.52
N LEU A 27 -18.90 14.06 -3.83
CA LEU A 27 -19.20 15.49 -3.97
C LEU A 27 -20.14 15.77 -5.15
N CYS A 28 -19.88 15.19 -6.32
CA CYS A 28 -20.71 15.37 -7.52
C CYS A 28 -22.14 14.83 -7.31
N GLU A 29 -22.27 13.64 -6.71
CA GLU A 29 -23.57 13.05 -6.35
C GLU A 29 -24.37 13.94 -5.36
N ASN A 30 -23.68 14.77 -4.57
CA ASN A 30 -24.27 15.70 -3.60
C ASN A 30 -24.40 17.15 -4.08
N GLY A 31 -24.28 17.38 -5.39
CA GLY A 31 -24.60 18.66 -6.04
C GLY A 31 -23.46 19.68 -6.10
N PHE A 32 -22.23 19.30 -5.78
CA PHE A 32 -21.05 20.13 -6.05
C PHE A 32 -20.75 20.11 -7.55
N LYS A 33 -20.76 21.30 -8.18
CA LYS A 33 -20.62 21.44 -9.64
C LYS A 33 -19.23 21.84 -10.11
N HIS A 34 -18.40 22.36 -9.21
CA HIS A 34 -17.05 22.86 -9.53
C HIS A 34 -15.97 22.04 -8.81
N VAL A 35 -15.98 20.73 -9.07
CA VAL A 35 -14.94 19.80 -8.61
C VAL A 35 -13.95 19.58 -9.74
N ARG A 36 -12.65 19.48 -9.43
CA ARG A 36 -11.59 19.13 -10.37
C ARG A 36 -10.56 18.21 -9.72
N ILE A 37 -10.12 17.18 -10.43
CA ILE A 37 -9.02 16.31 -9.99
C ILE A 37 -7.78 16.61 -10.82
N LEU A 38 -6.64 16.82 -10.16
CA LEU A 38 -5.33 16.98 -10.77
C LEU A 38 -4.51 15.72 -10.49
N GLU A 39 -4.21 14.94 -11.52
CA GLU A 39 -3.44 13.70 -11.45
C GLU A 39 -2.08 13.90 -12.13
N ALA A 40 -1.02 13.62 -11.38
CA ALA A 40 0.35 13.82 -11.86
C ALA A 40 0.72 12.81 -12.96
N MET A 41 0.26 11.57 -12.83
CA MET A 41 0.50 10.51 -13.79
C MET A 41 -0.31 10.70 -15.08
N GLY A 42 0.14 10.04 -16.16
CA GLY A 42 -0.63 9.92 -17.40
C GLY A 42 -1.85 8.99 -17.30
N ARG A 43 -2.13 8.43 -16.12
CA ARG A 43 -3.23 7.49 -15.86
C ARG A 43 -3.86 7.75 -14.49
N VAL A 44 -5.08 7.28 -14.31
CA VAL A 44 -5.76 7.23 -13.01
C VAL A 44 -5.40 5.97 -12.22
N GLY A 45 -5.88 5.87 -10.97
CA GLY A 45 -5.77 4.68 -10.13
C GLY A 45 -4.62 4.71 -9.13
N GLY A 46 -3.57 5.52 -9.38
CA GLY A 46 -2.41 5.62 -8.51
C GLY A 46 -1.76 4.25 -8.27
N ARG A 47 -1.78 3.77 -7.01
CA ARG A 47 -1.25 2.45 -6.60
C ARG A 47 -2.11 1.26 -7.02
N VAL A 48 -3.24 1.50 -7.69
CA VAL A 48 -3.95 0.48 -8.46
C VAL A 48 -3.43 0.52 -9.88
N HIS A 49 -2.90 -0.61 -10.36
CA HIS A 49 -2.39 -0.71 -11.72
C HIS A 49 -2.54 -2.11 -12.29
N THR A 50 -3.58 -2.28 -13.09
CA THR A 50 -3.83 -3.48 -13.89
C THR A 50 -3.10 -3.36 -15.23
N ILE A 51 -2.25 -4.33 -15.56
CA ILE A 51 -1.59 -4.48 -16.85
C ILE A 51 -2.41 -5.39 -17.75
N ARG A 52 -2.58 -4.99 -19.02
CA ARG A 52 -3.26 -5.79 -20.04
C ARG A 52 -2.70 -5.50 -21.44
N PRO A 53 -2.38 -6.54 -22.25
CA PRO A 53 -2.26 -7.94 -21.85
C PRO A 53 -0.93 -8.22 -21.13
N PHE A 54 -0.90 -9.24 -20.29
CA PHE A 54 0.32 -9.95 -19.93
C PHE A 54 0.09 -11.42 -20.27
N GLY A 55 0.75 -11.95 -21.29
CA GLY A 55 0.32 -13.22 -21.90
C GLY A 55 -1.12 -13.10 -22.46
N SER A 56 -2.04 -13.92 -21.96
CA SER A 56 -3.45 -13.96 -22.41
C SER A 56 -4.45 -13.26 -21.48
N ASP A 57 -4.02 -12.75 -20.34
CA ASP A 57 -4.90 -12.19 -19.29
C ASP A 57 -4.30 -10.89 -18.72
N ILE A 58 -4.84 -10.40 -17.61
CA ILE A 58 -4.33 -9.27 -16.86
C ILE A 58 -3.36 -9.69 -15.75
N ILE A 59 -2.56 -8.74 -15.27
CA ILE A 59 -1.81 -8.84 -14.01
C ILE A 59 -1.96 -7.54 -13.22
N GLU A 60 -2.05 -7.64 -11.89
CA GLU A 60 -2.03 -6.47 -11.01
C GLU A 60 -0.61 -6.15 -10.53
N LEU A 61 -0.04 -5.03 -10.97
CA LEU A 61 1.24 -4.53 -10.46
C LEU A 61 1.11 -3.90 -9.06
N GLY A 62 -0.09 -3.44 -8.72
CA GLY A 62 -0.38 -2.78 -7.44
C GLY A 62 -1.26 -3.64 -6.56
N ALA A 63 -2.33 -3.04 -6.02
CA ALA A 63 -3.34 -3.75 -5.24
C ALA A 63 -3.87 -4.97 -5.99
N ASN A 64 -3.93 -6.12 -5.30
CA ASN A 64 -4.31 -7.41 -5.89
C ASN A 64 -5.39 -8.15 -5.07
N TRP A 65 -5.65 -7.73 -3.83
CA TRP A 65 -6.67 -8.33 -2.96
C TRP A 65 -7.66 -7.32 -2.41
N ILE A 66 -8.90 -7.76 -2.31
CA ILE A 66 -9.92 -7.19 -1.42
C ILE A 66 -9.77 -7.89 -0.07
N HIS A 67 -9.49 -7.11 0.98
CA HIS A 67 -9.24 -7.61 2.33
C HIS A 67 -10.54 -7.70 3.12
N GLY A 68 -11.04 -8.92 3.31
CA GLY A 68 -12.36 -9.20 3.89
C GLY A 68 -13.50 -8.95 2.90
N GLN A 69 -14.55 -9.74 3.03
CA GLN A 69 -15.75 -9.66 2.20
C GLN A 69 -16.90 -8.96 2.93
N ALA A 70 -17.05 -9.22 4.22
CA ALA A 70 -18.14 -8.67 5.03
C ALA A 70 -17.81 -7.22 5.46
N GLY A 71 -18.73 -6.30 5.17
CA GLY A 71 -18.55 -4.87 5.48
C GLY A 71 -17.48 -4.17 4.63
N ASN A 72 -16.90 -4.86 3.63
CA ASN A 72 -15.94 -4.25 2.73
C ASN A 72 -16.67 -3.53 1.58
N PRO A 73 -16.58 -2.19 1.47
CA PRO A 73 -17.32 -1.44 0.47
C PRO A 73 -16.89 -1.77 -0.96
N LEU A 74 -15.64 -2.20 -1.18
CA LEU A 74 -15.17 -2.60 -2.50
C LEU A 74 -15.67 -3.99 -2.87
N PHE A 75 -15.77 -4.91 -1.91
CA PHE A 75 -16.40 -6.21 -2.17
C PHE A 75 -17.87 -6.03 -2.59
N GLU A 76 -18.64 -5.25 -1.83
CA GLU A 76 -20.04 -4.93 -2.13
C GLU A 76 -20.18 -4.24 -3.50
N LEU A 77 -19.28 -3.28 -3.81
CA LEU A 77 -19.28 -2.60 -5.10
C LEU A 77 -19.00 -3.56 -6.26
N GLY A 78 -18.08 -4.50 -6.05
CA GLY A 78 -17.72 -5.53 -7.02
C GLY A 78 -18.87 -6.49 -7.27
N GLN A 79 -19.55 -6.94 -6.20
CA GLN A 79 -20.74 -7.80 -6.30
C GLN A 79 -21.86 -7.10 -7.07
N LYS A 80 -22.14 -5.83 -6.73
CA LYS A 80 -23.19 -5.02 -7.37
C LYS A 80 -22.98 -4.84 -8.87
N HIS A 81 -21.73 -4.78 -9.33
CA HIS A 81 -21.39 -4.57 -10.75
C HIS A 81 -20.90 -5.83 -11.46
N GLY A 82 -20.99 -7.01 -10.83
CA GLY A 82 -20.58 -8.28 -11.43
C GLY A 82 -19.08 -8.36 -11.74
N LEU A 83 -18.23 -7.70 -10.96
CA LEU A 83 -16.77 -7.71 -11.14
C LEU A 83 -16.07 -8.92 -10.51
N LEU A 84 -16.76 -9.59 -9.58
CA LEU A 84 -16.25 -10.76 -8.88
C LEU A 84 -16.47 -12.00 -9.76
N SER A 85 -15.38 -12.64 -10.15
CA SER A 85 -15.44 -13.91 -10.88
C SER A 85 -15.52 -15.06 -9.88
N GLU A 86 -16.47 -15.98 -10.07
CA GLU A 86 -16.43 -17.26 -9.36
C GLU A 86 -15.30 -18.11 -9.96
N CYS A 87 -14.22 -18.33 -9.22
CA CYS A 87 -13.23 -19.32 -9.61
C CYS A 87 -13.80 -20.72 -9.34
N SER A 88 -13.88 -21.56 -10.37
CA SER A 88 -14.16 -22.99 -10.23
C SER A 88 -13.04 -23.65 -9.42
N SER A 89 -13.30 -23.95 -8.15
CA SER A 89 -12.70 -24.92 -7.19
C SER A 89 -11.21 -25.35 -7.22
N ALA A 90 -10.36 -24.87 -8.12
CA ALA A 90 -8.96 -25.27 -8.27
C ALA A 90 -7.96 -24.10 -8.06
N SER A 91 -8.43 -22.86 -7.96
CA SER A 91 -7.60 -21.65 -8.02
C SER A 91 -7.85 -20.67 -6.88
N THR A 92 -8.20 -21.16 -5.68
CA THR A 92 -8.51 -20.29 -4.53
C THR A 92 -7.28 -19.86 -3.71
N LYS A 93 -6.07 -20.26 -4.10
CA LYS A 93 -4.82 -20.05 -3.35
C LYS A 93 -3.75 -19.47 -4.28
N MET A 94 -3.70 -18.15 -4.46
CA MET A 94 -2.83 -17.55 -5.49
C MET A 94 -2.13 -16.30 -4.97
N CYS A 95 -0.80 -16.31 -5.07
CA CYS A 95 0.14 -15.22 -4.77
C CYS A 95 -0.03 -14.50 -3.44
N LEU A 96 -0.69 -15.07 -2.43
CA LEU A 96 -0.83 -14.44 -1.12
C LEU A 96 0.51 -14.54 -0.38
N PRO A 97 1.22 -13.43 -0.13
CA PRO A 97 2.37 -13.46 0.77
C PRO A 97 1.93 -14.07 2.11
N GLY A 98 2.75 -14.95 2.70
CA GLY A 98 2.50 -15.54 4.02
C GLY A 98 1.45 -16.67 4.09
N SER A 99 0.63 -16.91 3.06
CA SER A 99 -0.33 -18.02 3.07
C SER A 99 0.36 -19.34 2.70
N VAL A 100 0.97 -20.00 3.67
CA VAL A 100 1.52 -21.35 3.48
C VAL A 100 0.38 -22.32 3.19
N THR A 101 0.49 -23.01 2.06
CA THR A 101 -0.42 -24.06 1.64
C THR A 101 0.30 -25.41 1.72
N PRO A 102 -0.44 -26.53 1.91
CA PRO A 102 0.15 -27.87 1.79
C PRO A 102 0.76 -28.18 0.41
N SER A 103 0.56 -27.28 -0.55
CA SER A 103 1.04 -27.35 -1.93
C SER A 103 2.30 -26.51 -2.16
N ASP A 104 2.83 -25.84 -1.14
CA ASP A 104 4.07 -25.06 -1.23
C ASP A 104 5.31 -25.95 -1.05
N TYR A 105 6.29 -25.74 -1.92
CA TYR A 105 7.54 -26.47 -1.90
C TYR A 105 8.62 -25.60 -1.26
N PHE A 106 9.07 -25.98 -0.07
CA PHE A 106 10.11 -25.25 0.66
C PHE A 106 11.49 -25.83 0.37
N PHE A 107 12.34 -25.06 -0.29
CA PHE A 107 13.72 -25.47 -0.58
C PHE A 107 14.70 -24.72 0.32
N ARG A 108 15.64 -25.47 0.90
CA ARG A 108 16.82 -24.88 1.53
C ARG A 108 17.87 -24.50 0.50
N GLU A 109 18.64 -23.48 0.86
CA GLU A 109 19.87 -23.15 0.15
C GLU A 109 20.73 -24.41 -0.04
N GLY A 110 21.20 -24.64 -1.27
CA GLY A 110 21.91 -25.86 -1.65
C GLY A 110 21.05 -27.02 -2.18
N GLY A 111 19.73 -26.84 -2.34
CA GLY A 111 18.91 -27.76 -3.14
C GLY A 111 18.05 -28.77 -2.37
N ARG A 112 17.98 -28.67 -1.02
CA ARG A 112 17.27 -29.65 -0.19
C ARG A 112 15.80 -29.25 -0.01
N LEU A 113 14.88 -30.06 -0.52
CA LEU A 113 13.45 -29.94 -0.22
C LEU A 113 13.19 -30.27 1.26
N LEU A 114 12.52 -29.36 1.98
CA LEU A 114 12.08 -29.55 3.35
C LEU A 114 10.79 -30.35 3.40
N ARG A 115 10.62 -31.13 4.47
CA ARG A 115 9.40 -31.91 4.70
C ARG A 115 8.38 -31.05 5.40
N GLU A 116 7.10 -31.29 5.14
CA GLU A 116 5.99 -30.57 5.77
C GLU A 116 6.07 -30.59 7.30
N GLU A 117 6.45 -31.73 7.89
CA GLU A 117 6.63 -31.89 9.34
C GLU A 117 7.70 -30.99 9.97
N ASP A 118 8.66 -30.51 9.16
CA ASP A 118 9.73 -29.61 9.60
C ASP A 118 9.33 -28.12 9.43
N VAL A 119 8.32 -27.83 8.60
CA VAL A 119 7.91 -26.46 8.21
C VAL A 119 6.61 -26.04 8.91
N GLU A 120 5.56 -26.86 8.82
CA GLU A 120 4.21 -26.54 9.26
C GLU A 120 4.14 -26.12 10.74
N PRO A 121 4.82 -26.81 11.70
CA PRO A 121 4.82 -26.38 13.09
C PRO A 121 5.43 -24.99 13.32
N VAL A 122 6.44 -24.60 12.53
CA VAL A 122 7.11 -23.30 12.62
C VAL A 122 6.22 -22.20 12.06
N CYS A 123 5.64 -22.41 10.88
CA CYS A 123 4.70 -21.46 10.27
C CYS A 123 3.44 -21.29 11.14
N ALA A 124 2.92 -22.37 11.71
CA ALA A 124 1.79 -22.33 12.63
C ALA A 124 2.12 -21.58 13.92
N LEU A 125 3.33 -21.74 14.48
CA LEU A 125 3.77 -20.95 15.63
C LEU A 125 3.89 -19.47 15.26
N PHE A 126 4.54 -19.15 14.15
CA PHE A 126 4.67 -17.78 13.67
C PHE A 126 3.31 -17.10 13.54
N SER A 127 2.36 -17.76 12.86
CA SER A 127 0.98 -17.26 12.70
C SER A 127 0.29 -16.99 14.04
N ARG A 128 0.47 -17.87 15.04
CA ARG A 128 -0.09 -17.62 16.39
C ARG A 128 0.56 -16.42 17.08
N LEU A 129 1.86 -16.23 16.92
CA LEU A 129 2.57 -15.11 17.54
C LEU A 129 2.17 -13.78 16.89
N THR A 130 2.08 -13.71 15.57
CA THR A 130 1.60 -12.51 14.88
C THR A 130 0.14 -12.23 15.23
N SER A 131 -0.76 -13.24 15.24
CA SER A 131 -2.14 -13.05 15.71
C SER A 131 -2.22 -12.47 17.11
N ARG A 132 -1.39 -12.91 18.06
CA ARG A 132 -1.36 -12.30 19.41
C ARG A 132 -0.96 -10.83 19.39
N ALA A 133 -0.03 -10.42 18.51
CA ALA A 133 0.31 -9.01 18.34
C ALA A 133 -0.86 -8.21 17.74
N PHE A 134 -1.49 -8.73 16.68
CA PHE A 134 -2.68 -8.13 16.05
C PHE A 134 -3.87 -8.03 17.01
N ASP A 135 -4.11 -9.04 17.83
CA ASP A 135 -5.21 -9.07 18.80
C ASP A 135 -4.90 -8.27 20.08
N SER A 136 -3.75 -7.56 20.11
CA SER A 136 -3.29 -6.76 21.26
C SER A 136 -3.06 -7.57 22.55
N GLU A 137 -2.71 -8.85 22.41
CA GLU A 137 -2.49 -9.83 23.47
C GLU A 137 -1.01 -9.97 23.89
N LEU A 138 -0.23 -8.92 23.66
CA LEU A 138 1.18 -8.85 24.06
C LEU A 138 1.35 -8.63 25.57
N GLU A 139 2.34 -9.32 26.13
CA GLU A 139 2.80 -9.09 27.50
C GLU A 139 3.46 -7.72 27.62
N ASP A 140 3.45 -7.14 28.84
CA ASP A 140 4.03 -5.81 29.09
C ASP A 140 5.50 -5.71 28.67
N LYS A 141 6.27 -6.79 28.81
CA LYS A 141 7.68 -6.84 28.37
C LYS A 141 7.84 -6.72 26.84
N HIS A 142 6.84 -7.12 26.06
CA HIS A 142 6.89 -7.14 24.60
C HIS A 142 6.31 -5.88 23.96
N ARG A 143 5.48 -5.12 24.69
CA ARG A 143 4.81 -3.92 24.16
C ARG A 143 5.77 -2.80 23.71
N CYS A 144 6.98 -2.74 24.25
CA CYS A 144 7.98 -1.73 23.86
C CYS A 144 8.92 -2.20 22.75
N LEU A 145 8.83 -3.46 22.33
CA LEU A 145 9.69 -4.04 21.30
C LEU A 145 9.17 -3.70 19.90
N SER A 146 10.06 -3.84 18.92
CA SER A 146 9.62 -4.01 17.54
C SER A 146 8.97 -5.38 17.36
N LEU A 147 8.18 -5.55 16.30
CA LEU A 147 7.53 -6.82 15.99
C LEU A 147 8.58 -7.93 15.83
N GLY A 148 9.69 -7.65 15.13
CA GLY A 148 10.81 -8.58 15.00
C GLY A 148 11.44 -8.95 16.35
N GLY A 149 11.63 -7.97 17.24
CA GLY A 149 12.18 -8.21 18.57
C GLY A 149 11.26 -9.05 19.46
N TYR A 150 9.94 -8.83 19.40
CA TYR A 150 8.95 -9.67 20.05
C TYR A 150 8.98 -11.11 19.52
N LEU A 151 8.98 -11.27 18.18
CA LEU A 151 8.97 -12.56 17.53
C LEU A 151 10.22 -13.38 17.87
N ASP A 152 11.40 -12.76 17.93
CA ASP A 152 12.63 -13.42 18.33
C ASP A 152 12.61 -13.89 19.79
N ASP A 153 12.17 -13.04 20.74
CA ASP A 153 12.04 -13.40 22.16
C ASP A 153 11.08 -14.58 22.34
N ALA A 154 9.91 -14.53 21.68
CA ALA A 154 8.90 -15.58 21.78
C ALA A 154 9.32 -16.88 21.08
N PHE A 155 10.04 -16.81 19.96
CA PHE A 155 10.52 -18.00 19.26
C PHE A 155 11.66 -18.69 20.01
N ALA A 156 12.55 -17.94 20.66
CA ALA A 156 13.65 -18.49 21.46
C ALA A 156 13.17 -19.37 22.63
N GLU A 157 11.97 -19.12 23.16
CA GLU A 157 11.34 -19.93 24.22
C GLU A 157 10.74 -21.25 23.68
N SER A 158 10.60 -21.39 22.35
CA SER A 158 10.00 -22.57 21.71
C SER A 158 11.02 -23.70 21.50
N PRO A 159 10.63 -24.98 21.69
CA PRO A 159 11.50 -26.11 21.33
C PRO A 159 11.83 -26.17 19.82
N LEU A 160 11.03 -25.50 18.98
CA LEU A 160 11.27 -25.42 17.54
C LEU A 160 12.56 -24.65 17.20
N ALA A 161 13.00 -23.72 18.06
CA ALA A 161 14.25 -22.99 17.87
C ALA A 161 15.49 -23.89 17.91
N ALA A 162 15.41 -25.04 18.61
CA ALA A 162 16.50 -26.02 18.71
C ALA A 162 16.50 -27.03 17.54
N THR A 163 15.50 -27.00 16.65
CA THR A 163 15.45 -27.90 15.49
C THR A 163 16.40 -27.44 14.39
N ALA A 164 16.83 -28.37 13.54
CA ALA A 164 17.86 -28.09 12.53
C ALA A 164 17.50 -26.94 11.56
N ASP A 165 16.21 -26.83 11.22
CA ASP A 165 15.70 -25.88 10.24
C ASP A 165 14.74 -24.84 10.83
N GLY A 166 14.35 -24.98 12.10
CA GLY A 166 13.34 -24.14 12.72
C GLY A 166 13.65 -22.65 12.64
N GLN A 167 14.88 -22.25 12.99
CA GLN A 167 15.33 -20.85 12.88
C GLN A 167 15.26 -20.32 11.45
N LYS A 168 15.71 -21.09 10.45
CA LYS A 168 15.69 -20.65 9.04
C LYS A 168 14.26 -20.52 8.51
N VAL A 169 13.38 -21.45 8.85
CA VAL A 169 11.97 -21.37 8.46
C VAL A 169 11.30 -20.18 9.16
N PHE A 170 11.63 -19.90 10.42
CA PHE A 170 11.11 -18.76 11.15
C PHE A 170 11.56 -17.42 10.54
N GLU A 171 12.83 -17.32 10.12
CA GLU A 171 13.33 -16.17 9.36
C GLU A 171 12.66 -16.01 7.99
N TRP A 172 12.36 -17.12 7.30
CA TRP A 172 11.54 -17.09 6.10
C TRP A 172 10.15 -16.51 6.39
N CYS A 173 9.50 -16.91 7.50
CA CYS A 173 8.20 -16.36 7.90
C CYS A 173 8.29 -14.84 8.18
N LYS A 174 9.31 -14.39 8.93
CA LYS A 174 9.54 -12.95 9.19
C LYS A 174 9.65 -12.16 7.88
N ARG A 175 10.32 -12.73 6.88
CA ARG A 175 10.50 -12.06 5.59
C ARG A 175 9.20 -11.99 4.79
N CYS A 176 8.37 -13.03 4.83
CA CYS A 176 7.04 -13.02 4.24
C CYS A 176 6.18 -11.92 4.88
N GLU A 177 6.18 -11.82 6.21
CA GLU A 177 5.45 -10.80 6.97
C GLU A 177 5.89 -9.37 6.62
N CYS A 178 7.15 -9.13 6.25
CA CYS A 178 7.58 -7.82 5.74
C CYS A 178 6.78 -7.36 4.51
N THR A 179 6.21 -8.29 3.75
CA THR A 179 5.35 -8.01 2.59
C THR A 179 3.99 -7.49 3.03
N ASP A 180 3.39 -8.11 4.04
CA ASP A 180 2.10 -7.68 4.58
C ASP A 180 2.23 -6.33 5.28
N GLU A 181 3.31 -6.15 6.04
CA GLU A 181 3.57 -4.90 6.77
C GLU A 181 4.18 -3.79 5.92
N ALA A 182 4.60 -4.05 4.66
CA ALA A 182 5.48 -3.17 3.88
C ALA A 182 6.59 -2.56 4.73
N SER A 183 7.50 -3.38 5.21
CA SER A 183 8.69 -2.91 5.95
C SER A 183 9.97 -3.43 5.32
N SER A 184 11.09 -2.75 5.60
CA SER A 184 12.41 -3.30 5.24
C SER A 184 12.81 -4.42 6.18
N SER A 185 12.36 -4.35 7.44
CA SER A 185 12.41 -5.47 8.37
C SER A 185 11.35 -5.29 9.47
N LEU A 186 10.91 -6.40 10.06
CA LEU A 186 10.00 -6.35 11.22
C LEU A 186 10.64 -5.68 12.45
N TYR A 187 11.96 -5.49 12.47
CA TYR A 187 12.62 -4.70 13.51
C TYR A 187 12.29 -3.20 13.44
N GLU A 188 11.72 -2.73 12.33
CA GLU A 188 11.24 -1.36 12.15
C GLU A 188 9.78 -1.18 12.58
N VAL A 189 9.00 -2.26 12.66
CA VAL A 189 7.55 -2.23 12.91
C VAL A 189 7.28 -2.26 14.42
N SER A 190 6.33 -1.46 14.91
CA SER A 190 5.95 -1.50 16.33
C SER A 190 5.08 -2.72 16.67
N ALA A 191 5.47 -3.52 17.66
CA ALA A 191 4.70 -4.70 18.06
C ALA A 191 3.33 -4.34 18.66
N SER A 192 3.25 -3.24 19.43
CA SER A 192 2.01 -2.85 20.12
C SER A 192 1.01 -2.13 19.23
N GLU A 193 1.48 -1.50 18.15
CA GLU A 193 0.64 -0.63 17.33
C GLU A 193 -0.03 -1.37 16.18
N ILE A 194 0.45 -2.57 15.83
CA ILE A 194 -0.08 -3.37 14.73
C ILE A 194 -1.55 -3.74 14.95
N GLY A 195 -1.97 -3.93 16.20
CA GLY A 195 -3.35 -4.24 16.57
C GLY A 195 -4.36 -3.09 16.39
N HIS A 196 -3.92 -1.90 15.96
CA HIS A 196 -4.85 -0.87 15.50
C HIS A 196 -5.47 -1.19 14.14
N TYR A 197 -4.80 -2.00 13.31
CA TYR A 197 -5.37 -2.49 12.06
C TYR A 197 -6.54 -3.43 12.34
N VAL A 198 -7.66 -3.24 11.63
CA VAL A 198 -8.86 -4.07 11.79
C VAL A 198 -9.04 -4.91 10.54
N ALA A 199 -8.87 -6.22 10.69
CA ALA A 199 -9.18 -7.18 9.64
C ALA A 199 -10.70 -7.29 9.47
N LEU A 200 -11.18 -7.19 8.23
CA LEU A 200 -12.59 -7.42 7.89
C LEU A 200 -12.86 -8.92 7.69
N ASP A 201 -14.02 -9.38 8.14
CA ASP A 201 -14.41 -10.79 8.05
C ASP A 201 -14.56 -11.26 6.60
N GLY A 202 -14.37 -12.56 6.36
CA GLY A 202 -14.61 -13.21 5.05
C GLY A 202 -13.35 -13.49 4.22
N GLY A 203 -12.15 -13.32 4.76
CA GLY A 203 -10.90 -13.67 4.06
C GLY A 203 -10.58 -12.79 2.85
N PHE A 204 -9.42 -13.02 2.22
CA PHE A 204 -8.96 -12.25 1.07
C PHE A 204 -9.62 -12.72 -0.24
N PHE A 205 -9.97 -11.78 -1.12
CA PHE A 205 -10.54 -12.06 -2.44
C PHE A 205 -9.70 -11.42 -3.56
N ASN A 206 -9.25 -12.20 -4.54
CA ASN A 206 -8.44 -11.73 -5.68
C ASN A 206 -8.95 -12.18 -7.06
N SER A 207 -10.10 -12.85 -7.13
CA SER A 207 -10.69 -13.28 -8.40
C SER A 207 -11.50 -12.15 -9.05
N LEU A 208 -10.81 -11.04 -9.35
CA LEU A 208 -11.36 -9.93 -10.11
C LEU A 208 -11.36 -10.37 -11.58
N GLY A 209 -12.50 -10.28 -12.27
CA GLY A 209 -12.66 -10.74 -13.65
C GLY A 209 -11.69 -10.06 -14.64
N PRO A 210 -11.93 -10.12 -15.95
CA PRO A 210 -10.98 -9.57 -16.92
C PRO A 210 -10.67 -8.10 -16.65
N GLY A 211 -11.61 -7.31 -16.10
CA GLY A 211 -11.42 -5.90 -15.74
C GLY A 211 -10.38 -5.60 -14.65
N GLY A 212 -10.01 -6.58 -13.83
CA GLY A 212 -9.09 -6.38 -12.70
C GLY A 212 -9.55 -5.33 -11.70
N TYR A 213 -8.60 -4.81 -10.94
CA TYR A 213 -8.82 -3.70 -10.00
C TYR A 213 -9.14 -2.39 -10.73
N GLN A 214 -8.67 -2.22 -11.97
CA GLN A 214 -9.00 -1.07 -12.82
C GLN A 214 -10.52 -0.91 -13.01
N ALA A 215 -11.29 -1.99 -13.05
CA ALA A 215 -12.74 -1.91 -13.19
C ALA A 215 -13.43 -1.13 -12.04
N PHE A 216 -12.86 -1.15 -10.82
CA PHE A 216 -13.37 -0.34 -9.71
C PHE A 216 -13.09 1.16 -9.92
N ILE A 217 -11.92 1.47 -10.46
CA ILE A 217 -11.55 2.85 -10.84
C ILE A 217 -12.51 3.35 -11.93
N ASP A 218 -12.82 2.52 -12.92
CA ASP A 218 -13.73 2.86 -14.02
C ASP A 218 -15.16 3.12 -13.50
N ILE A 219 -15.65 2.36 -12.51
CA ILE A 219 -16.95 2.62 -11.86
C ILE A 219 -16.97 4.03 -11.24
N LEU A 220 -15.92 4.42 -10.52
CA LEU A 220 -15.86 5.75 -9.91
C LEU A 220 -15.78 6.85 -10.97
N LEU A 221 -14.98 6.65 -12.02
CA LEU A 221 -14.89 7.59 -13.14
C LEU A 221 -16.22 7.79 -13.85
N ASN A 222 -17.00 6.73 -14.04
CA ASN A 222 -18.32 6.80 -14.70
C ASN A 222 -19.35 7.64 -13.92
N LYS A 223 -19.10 7.93 -12.63
CA LYS A 223 -19.92 8.82 -11.82
C LYS A 223 -19.54 10.31 -11.98
N LEU A 224 -18.43 10.59 -12.65
CA LEU A 224 -17.89 11.95 -12.78
C LEU A 224 -18.30 12.59 -14.11
N PRO A 225 -18.60 13.90 -14.13
CA PRO A 225 -18.74 14.64 -15.38
C PRO A 225 -17.47 14.56 -16.26
N PRO A 226 -17.60 14.55 -17.59
CA PRO A 226 -16.45 14.56 -18.50
C PRO A 226 -15.54 15.78 -18.27
N GLY A 227 -14.22 15.57 -18.37
CA GLY A 227 -13.22 16.62 -18.23
C GLY A 227 -12.93 17.07 -16.80
N LEU A 228 -13.50 16.40 -15.79
CA LEU A 228 -13.24 16.68 -14.37
C LEU A 228 -11.81 16.28 -13.96
N VAL A 229 -11.30 15.18 -14.51
CA VAL A 229 -9.97 14.64 -14.22
C VAL A 229 -8.97 15.14 -15.25
N MET A 230 -7.89 15.77 -14.78
CA MET A 230 -6.76 16.23 -15.60
C MET A 230 -5.52 15.39 -15.25
N THR A 231 -5.13 14.49 -16.15
CA THR A 231 -3.88 13.71 -16.04
C THR A 231 -2.68 14.53 -16.52
N ASN A 232 -1.46 14.05 -16.25
CA ASN A 232 -0.21 14.76 -16.55
C ASN A 232 -0.17 16.18 -15.96
N THR A 233 -0.81 16.38 -14.81
CA THR A 233 -0.96 17.68 -14.14
C THR A 233 -0.35 17.61 -12.74
N PRO A 234 0.99 17.48 -12.63
CA PRO A 234 1.67 17.40 -11.34
C PRO A 234 1.55 18.72 -10.58
N VAL A 235 1.11 18.65 -9.32
CA VAL A 235 1.00 19.82 -8.43
C VAL A 235 2.35 20.11 -7.77
N ALA A 236 2.82 21.34 -7.92
CA ALA A 236 4.06 21.83 -7.32
C ALA A 236 3.84 22.43 -5.93
N LYS A 237 2.77 23.23 -5.76
CA LYS A 237 2.53 24.04 -4.56
C LYS A 237 1.04 24.17 -4.25
N ILE A 238 0.70 24.20 -2.97
CA ILE A 238 -0.62 24.47 -2.44
C ILE A 238 -0.49 25.70 -1.54
N GLU A 239 -1.04 26.80 -2.01
CA GLU A 239 -1.13 28.06 -1.27
C GLU A 239 -2.51 28.14 -0.63
N TRP A 240 -2.55 28.30 0.68
CA TRP A 240 -3.78 28.28 1.47
C TRP A 240 -3.75 29.40 2.52
N ALA A 241 -4.87 29.63 3.20
CA ALA A 241 -5.05 30.75 4.11
C ALA A 241 -4.74 32.13 3.46
N LEU A 242 -4.98 32.25 2.15
CA LEU A 242 -4.73 33.48 1.40
C LEU A 242 -5.65 34.62 1.86
N HIS A 243 -5.11 35.83 1.85
CA HIS A 243 -5.79 37.08 2.21
C HIS A 243 -5.85 38.07 1.02
N GLU A 244 -6.79 39.01 1.04
CA GLU A 244 -6.98 39.98 -0.06
C GLU A 244 -5.71 40.78 -0.40
N GLU A 245 -4.84 41.01 0.60
CA GLU A 245 -3.54 41.67 0.45
C GLU A 245 -2.53 40.82 -0.34
N ASP A 246 -2.67 39.48 -0.34
CA ASP A 246 -1.74 38.55 -1.01
C ASP A 246 -1.95 38.49 -2.54
N GLN A 247 -3.07 38.99 -3.06
CA GLN A 247 -3.45 38.90 -4.48
C GLN A 247 -3.92 40.21 -5.12
N GLY A 248 -3.59 41.38 -4.55
CA GLY A 248 -3.88 42.66 -5.19
C GLY A 248 -5.39 42.91 -5.41
N ASN A 249 -6.14 43.01 -4.30
CA ASN A 249 -7.53 43.48 -4.22
C ASN A 249 -8.64 42.66 -4.93
N GLU A 250 -8.35 41.49 -5.53
CA GLU A 250 -9.37 40.59 -6.11
C GLU A 250 -9.24 39.13 -5.61
N LEU A 251 -9.02 38.89 -4.31
CA LEU A 251 -9.01 37.51 -3.81
C LEU A 251 -10.44 36.94 -3.82
N THR A 252 -10.71 36.02 -4.76
CA THR A 252 -12.01 35.35 -4.84
C THR A 252 -12.09 34.05 -4.03
N HIS A 253 -10.94 33.43 -3.74
CA HIS A 253 -10.86 32.13 -3.08
C HIS A 253 -9.64 32.01 -2.13
N PRO A 254 -9.78 31.30 -0.99
CA PRO A 254 -8.72 31.19 0.02
C PRO A 254 -7.60 30.18 -0.30
N VAL A 255 -7.74 29.38 -1.36
CA VAL A 255 -6.77 28.37 -1.78
C VAL A 255 -6.40 28.54 -3.25
N ARG A 256 -5.12 28.40 -3.56
CA ARG A 256 -4.56 28.34 -4.92
C ARG A 256 -3.63 27.14 -5.05
N VAL A 257 -3.93 26.27 -6.02
CA VAL A 257 -3.11 25.09 -6.35
C VAL A 257 -2.30 25.39 -7.60
N VAL A 258 -0.98 25.31 -7.49
CA VAL A 258 0.00 25.63 -8.54
C VAL A 258 0.62 24.35 -9.08
N CYS A 259 0.54 24.15 -10.39
CA CYS A 259 1.11 22.98 -11.08
C CYS A 259 2.57 23.23 -11.48
N GLU A 260 3.33 22.17 -11.76
CA GLU A 260 4.75 22.28 -12.16
C GLU A 260 4.92 23.02 -13.49
N ASP A 261 3.89 23.05 -14.35
CA ASP A 261 3.87 23.81 -15.60
C ASP A 261 3.46 25.29 -15.44
N GLY A 262 3.17 25.72 -14.20
CA GLY A 262 2.76 27.07 -13.86
C GLY A 262 1.24 27.34 -13.94
N GLN A 263 0.41 26.35 -14.31
CA GLN A 263 -1.04 26.50 -14.25
C GLN A 263 -1.52 26.65 -12.79
N ASN A 264 -2.52 27.52 -12.60
CA ASN A 264 -3.07 27.84 -11.28
C ASN A 264 -4.56 27.53 -11.21
N PHE A 265 -4.99 26.92 -10.10
CA PHE A 265 -6.38 26.60 -9.83
C PHE A 265 -6.81 27.21 -8.49
N GLU A 266 -7.69 28.19 -8.54
CA GLU A 266 -8.29 28.81 -7.36
C GLU A 266 -9.47 27.98 -6.85
N ALA A 267 -9.54 27.78 -5.54
CA ALA A 267 -10.52 26.91 -4.90
C ALA A 267 -10.90 27.38 -3.49
N ASP A 268 -12.11 27.03 -3.07
CA ASP A 268 -12.53 27.17 -1.67
C ASP A 268 -11.87 26.11 -0.79
N HIS A 269 -11.70 24.90 -1.34
CA HIS A 269 -11.14 23.74 -0.66
C HIS A 269 -10.19 22.98 -1.57
N VAL A 270 -9.12 22.43 -0.99
CA VAL A 270 -8.27 21.42 -1.61
C VAL A 270 -8.29 20.13 -0.80
N MET A 271 -8.48 18.99 -1.47
CA MET A 271 -8.31 17.66 -0.88
C MET A 271 -6.98 17.07 -1.35
N VAL A 272 -6.09 16.80 -0.41
CA VAL A 272 -4.78 16.20 -0.66
C VAL A 272 -4.91 14.69 -0.51
N THR A 273 -4.71 13.96 -1.61
CA THR A 273 -4.74 12.48 -1.62
C THR A 273 -3.42 11.86 -2.04
N LEU A 274 -2.34 12.64 -1.90
CA LEU A 274 -0.97 12.22 -2.15
C LEU A 274 -0.59 11.04 -1.24
N SER A 275 0.27 10.16 -1.74
CA SER A 275 0.87 9.12 -0.90
C SER A 275 1.68 9.73 0.24
N LEU A 276 1.84 8.98 1.33
CA LEU A 276 2.70 9.38 2.43
C LEU A 276 4.15 9.62 1.97
N GLY A 277 4.65 8.83 1.02
CA GLY A 277 6.00 9.00 0.47
C GLY A 277 6.20 10.34 -0.25
N VAL A 278 5.22 10.79 -1.03
CA VAL A 278 5.27 12.12 -1.66
C VAL A 278 5.19 13.21 -0.59
N LEU A 279 4.34 13.06 0.43
CA LEU A 279 4.27 14.01 1.54
C LEU A 279 5.59 14.09 2.32
N LYS A 280 6.24 12.95 2.62
CA LYS A 280 7.57 12.91 3.24
C LYS A 280 8.61 13.68 2.44
N GLN A 281 8.59 13.53 1.12
CA GLN A 281 9.56 14.19 0.25
C GLN A 281 9.28 15.67 0.03
N ARG A 282 8.00 16.07 -0.09
CA ARG A 282 7.62 17.39 -0.64
C ARG A 282 6.88 18.30 0.33
N ALA A 283 6.30 17.82 1.44
CA ALA A 283 5.40 18.61 2.26
C ALA A 283 6.03 19.91 2.82
N GLU A 284 7.33 19.91 3.13
CA GLU A 284 8.05 21.10 3.62
C GLU A 284 8.05 22.27 2.63
N MET A 285 8.05 21.98 1.33
CA MET A 285 8.07 22.99 0.26
C MET A 285 6.73 23.10 -0.48
N MET A 286 5.86 22.11 -0.38
CA MET A 286 4.61 22.07 -1.13
C MET A 286 3.55 23.00 -0.54
N PHE A 287 3.51 23.19 0.78
CA PHE A 287 2.44 23.94 1.44
C PHE A 287 2.88 25.34 1.87
N HIS A 288 2.07 26.35 1.53
CA HIS A 288 2.30 27.75 1.89
C HIS A 288 1.03 28.40 2.43
N PRO A 289 0.96 28.83 3.69
CA PRO A 289 2.01 28.70 4.72
C PRO A 289 2.34 27.22 5.02
N PRO A 290 3.47 26.94 5.68
CA PRO A 290 3.84 25.57 6.04
C PRO A 290 2.76 24.86 6.85
N LEU A 291 2.70 23.52 6.74
CA LEU A 291 1.80 22.71 7.55
C LEU A 291 2.15 22.84 9.05
N PRO A 292 1.17 22.75 9.96
CA PRO A 292 1.44 22.76 11.39
C PRO A 292 2.38 21.63 11.83
N ASP A 293 3.18 21.89 12.86
CA ASP A 293 4.19 20.95 13.38
C ASP A 293 3.63 19.57 13.72
N VAL A 294 2.40 19.50 14.25
CA VAL A 294 1.73 18.23 14.58
C VAL A 294 1.55 17.36 13.32
N LYS A 295 1.21 17.97 12.19
CA LYS A 295 1.04 17.27 10.91
C LYS A 295 2.38 16.92 10.27
N MET A 296 3.35 17.83 10.31
CA MET A 296 4.71 17.53 9.84
C MET A 296 5.37 16.41 10.67
N THR A 297 5.11 16.36 11.97
CA THR A 297 5.57 15.30 12.88
C THR A 297 4.93 13.97 12.52
N ALA A 298 3.63 13.93 12.21
CA ALA A 298 2.96 12.72 11.74
C ALA A 298 3.53 12.22 10.41
N ILE A 299 3.75 13.11 9.44
CA ILE A 299 4.40 12.78 8.15
C ILE A 299 5.80 12.18 8.38
N LYS A 300 6.54 12.66 9.38
CA LYS A 300 7.88 12.16 9.72
C LYS A 300 7.84 10.82 10.46
N ARG A 301 6.88 10.62 11.37
CA ARG A 301 6.80 9.46 12.28
C ARG A 301 6.10 8.24 11.69
N LEU A 302 5.06 8.41 10.87
CA LEU A 302 4.57 7.31 10.03
C LEU A 302 5.61 7.03 8.96
N ASP A 303 5.69 5.80 8.48
CA ASP A 303 6.57 5.45 7.38
C ASP A 303 5.83 4.69 6.28
N ILE A 304 6.43 4.67 5.10
CA ILE A 304 5.89 4.02 3.90
C ILE A 304 6.95 3.07 3.37
N GLY A 305 6.64 1.78 3.36
CA GLY A 305 7.56 0.80 2.84
C GLY A 305 7.49 0.66 1.34
N ILE A 306 8.30 -0.25 0.84
CA ILE A 306 8.36 -0.64 -0.57
C ILE A 306 8.10 -2.14 -0.60
N VAL A 307 7.18 -2.51 -1.47
CA VAL A 307 6.79 -3.89 -1.76
C VAL A 307 6.60 -3.96 -3.25
N ASP A 308 7.43 -4.78 -3.89
CA ASP A 308 7.42 -4.99 -5.33
C ASP A 308 7.16 -6.45 -5.69
N LYS A 309 6.60 -6.61 -6.89
CA LYS A 309 6.31 -7.89 -7.52
C LYS A 309 7.22 -8.11 -8.70
N ILE A 310 7.70 -9.34 -8.84
CA ILE A 310 8.53 -9.80 -9.93
C ILE A 310 7.76 -10.91 -10.66
N TYR A 311 7.13 -10.58 -11.78
CA TYR A 311 6.43 -11.55 -12.62
C TYR A 311 7.38 -12.15 -13.65
N LEU A 312 7.43 -13.48 -13.68
CA LEU A 312 8.29 -14.25 -14.57
C LEU A 312 7.39 -15.13 -15.45
N ARG A 313 7.27 -14.78 -16.74
CA ARG A 313 6.55 -15.60 -17.72
C ARG A 313 7.52 -16.54 -18.40
N PHE A 314 7.23 -17.83 -18.38
CA PHE A 314 8.05 -18.86 -19.02
C PHE A 314 7.41 -19.33 -20.35
N PRO A 315 8.18 -19.94 -21.28
CA PRO A 315 7.62 -20.50 -22.50
C PRO A 315 6.55 -21.56 -22.21
N GLU A 316 6.81 -22.39 -21.20
CA GLU A 316 5.92 -23.44 -20.71
C GLU A 316 6.12 -23.61 -19.20
N ARG A 317 5.17 -24.30 -18.56
CA ARG A 317 5.29 -24.62 -17.14
C ARG A 317 6.33 -25.73 -16.94
N PHE A 318 7.28 -25.51 -16.04
CA PHE A 318 8.32 -26.49 -15.69
C PHE A 318 8.17 -27.09 -14.28
N TRP A 319 7.32 -26.52 -13.42
CA TRP A 319 7.09 -26.98 -12.05
C TRP A 319 5.93 -28.00 -11.95
N PRO A 320 5.84 -28.79 -10.86
CA PRO A 320 4.76 -29.78 -10.65
C PRO A 320 3.33 -29.19 -10.65
N GLU A 321 2.31 -30.03 -10.92
CA GLU A 321 0.89 -29.58 -11.02
C GLU A 321 0.29 -29.21 -9.68
N ASP A 322 0.78 -29.88 -8.64
CA ASP A 322 0.42 -29.73 -7.25
C ASP A 322 1.22 -28.64 -6.53
N CYS A 323 2.14 -27.97 -7.22
CA CYS A 323 2.97 -26.90 -6.65
C CYS A 323 2.24 -25.55 -6.73
N ALA A 324 1.90 -25.00 -5.57
CA ALA A 324 1.28 -23.67 -5.43
C ALA A 324 2.33 -22.54 -5.40
N GLY A 325 3.52 -22.83 -4.87
CA GLY A 325 4.64 -21.90 -4.77
C GLY A 325 5.96 -22.59 -4.44
N ILE A 326 7.06 -21.90 -4.75
CA ILE A 326 8.44 -22.33 -4.55
C ILE A 326 9.08 -21.38 -3.54
N GLN A 327 9.23 -21.82 -2.30
CA GLN A 327 9.65 -20.99 -1.17
C GLN A 327 11.15 -21.16 -0.88
N LEU A 328 11.87 -20.04 -0.73
CA LEU A 328 13.34 -20.00 -0.62
C LEU A 328 13.80 -19.81 0.83
N VAL A 329 14.15 -20.91 1.49
CA VAL A 329 14.65 -20.89 2.87
C VAL A 329 16.18 -20.75 2.85
N TRP A 330 16.68 -19.59 3.26
CA TRP A 330 18.12 -19.30 3.26
C TRP A 330 18.81 -19.88 4.48
N ASP A 331 20.10 -20.22 4.39
CA ASP A 331 20.86 -20.62 5.58
C ASP A 331 21.14 -19.43 6.51
N GLU A 332 21.33 -18.25 5.92
CA GLU A 332 21.49 -16.95 6.57
C GLU A 332 20.73 -15.89 5.75
N GLY A 333 19.65 -15.36 6.33
CA GLY A 333 18.75 -14.41 5.68
C GLY A 333 18.82 -12.99 6.28
N PRO A 334 18.27 -11.98 5.58
CA PRO A 334 18.27 -10.58 6.04
C PRO A 334 17.43 -10.34 7.30
N GLU A 335 16.57 -11.28 7.69
CA GLU A 335 15.75 -11.17 8.91
C GLU A 335 16.41 -11.74 10.16
N ASP A 336 17.59 -12.34 10.06
CA ASP A 336 18.39 -12.62 11.25
C ASP A 336 18.83 -11.28 11.87
N VAL A 337 18.67 -11.13 13.19
CA VAL A 337 18.94 -9.87 13.89
C VAL A 337 20.40 -9.43 13.76
N ALA A 338 21.35 -10.37 13.76
CA ALA A 338 22.77 -10.08 13.62
C ALA A 338 23.08 -9.64 12.19
N VAL A 339 22.48 -10.29 11.19
CA VAL A 339 22.60 -9.89 9.78
C VAL A 339 22.00 -8.49 9.58
N TYR A 340 20.75 -8.28 9.98
CA TYR A 340 20.07 -6.99 9.89
C TYR A 340 20.90 -5.87 10.53
N SER A 341 21.33 -6.08 11.78
CA SER A 341 22.13 -5.10 12.53
C SER A 341 23.47 -4.81 11.87
N SER A 342 24.17 -5.83 11.36
CA SER A 342 25.46 -5.66 10.67
C SER A 342 25.35 -4.91 9.35
N GLN A 343 24.17 -4.95 8.72
CA GLN A 343 23.89 -4.31 7.43
C GLN A 343 23.21 -2.95 7.57
N LEU A 344 23.01 -2.43 8.78
CA LEU A 344 22.54 -1.05 8.99
C LEU A 344 23.55 -0.03 8.47
N GLU A 345 24.83 -0.36 8.54
CA GLU A 345 25.92 0.49 8.08
C GLU A 345 26.56 -0.09 6.81
N GLY A 346 26.58 0.69 5.73
CA GLY A 346 27.22 0.32 4.46
C GLY A 346 26.27 -0.27 3.41
N GLU A 347 26.87 -0.86 2.37
CA GLU A 347 26.16 -1.25 1.15
C GLU A 347 26.32 -2.74 0.81
N ALA A 348 26.88 -3.55 1.72
CA ALA A 348 27.12 -4.98 1.48
C ALA A 348 25.84 -5.77 1.16
N TRP A 349 24.71 -5.36 1.74
CA TRP A 349 23.40 -5.94 1.47
C TRP A 349 22.98 -5.84 -0.01
N LYS A 350 23.52 -4.87 -0.77
CA LYS A 350 23.24 -4.71 -2.21
C LYS A 350 23.72 -5.91 -3.00
N GLU A 351 24.83 -6.54 -2.63
CA GLU A 351 25.33 -7.74 -3.32
C GLU A 351 24.43 -8.96 -3.09
N THR A 352 23.60 -8.91 -2.06
CA THR A 352 22.70 -9.99 -1.65
C THR A 352 21.23 -9.55 -1.64
N TRP A 353 20.86 -8.50 -2.38
CA TRP A 353 19.49 -7.94 -2.38
C TRP A 353 18.42 -9.01 -2.63
N PHE A 354 18.76 -9.98 -3.50
CA PHE A 354 17.88 -11.08 -3.90
C PHE A 354 17.54 -12.03 -2.75
N LYS A 355 18.30 -12.04 -1.64
CA LYS A 355 17.95 -12.79 -0.42
C LYS A 355 16.70 -12.26 0.26
N LYS A 356 16.23 -11.07 -0.11
CA LYS A 356 14.95 -10.51 0.33
C LYS A 356 13.74 -11.13 -0.40
N ILE A 357 13.95 -11.88 -1.49
CA ILE A 357 12.88 -12.62 -2.17
C ILE A 357 12.48 -13.83 -1.32
N CYS A 358 11.20 -13.91 -0.94
CA CYS A 358 10.67 -15.02 -0.12
C CYS A 358 10.52 -16.33 -0.88
N GLY A 359 10.11 -16.24 -2.14
CA GLY A 359 9.66 -17.35 -2.94
C GLY A 359 9.01 -16.88 -4.23
N PHE A 360 8.47 -17.84 -4.97
CA PHE A 360 7.81 -17.62 -6.25
C PHE A 360 6.49 -18.39 -6.28
N ASP A 361 5.37 -17.69 -6.30
CA ASP A 361 4.04 -18.27 -6.25
C ASP A 361 3.42 -18.36 -7.65
N THR A 362 2.57 -19.37 -7.86
CA THR A 362 1.78 -19.49 -9.08
C THR A 362 0.77 -18.36 -9.22
N VAL A 363 0.62 -17.85 -10.45
CA VAL A 363 -0.26 -16.71 -10.74
C VAL A 363 -1.58 -17.16 -11.35
N ALA A 364 -2.66 -16.60 -10.84
CA ALA A 364 -4.02 -16.80 -11.33
C ALA A 364 -4.17 -16.65 -12.83
N ARG A 365 -4.84 -17.61 -13.48
CA ARG A 365 -5.13 -17.57 -14.93
C ARG A 365 -3.89 -17.54 -15.83
N HIS A 366 -2.70 -17.74 -15.25
CA HIS A 366 -1.43 -17.76 -15.96
C HIS A 366 -0.68 -19.07 -15.65
N PRO A 367 -0.89 -20.14 -16.45
CA PRO A 367 -0.37 -21.48 -16.13
C PRO A 367 1.15 -21.59 -16.15
N ASN A 368 1.84 -20.61 -16.76
CA ASN A 368 3.28 -20.54 -16.96
C ASN A 368 3.89 -19.24 -16.42
N VAL A 369 3.25 -18.61 -15.42
CA VAL A 369 3.79 -17.42 -14.74
C VAL A 369 3.98 -17.68 -13.25
N LEU A 370 5.13 -17.23 -12.75
CA LEU A 370 5.44 -17.16 -11.31
C LEU A 370 5.55 -15.70 -10.86
N CYS A 371 5.22 -15.42 -9.61
CA CYS A 371 5.35 -14.11 -8.98
C CYS A 371 6.24 -14.20 -7.74
N GLY A 372 7.36 -13.47 -7.74
CA GLY A 372 8.18 -13.24 -6.55
C GLY A 372 7.81 -11.92 -5.88
N TRP A 373 7.95 -11.87 -4.55
CA TRP A 373 7.77 -10.68 -3.74
C TRP A 373 9.10 -10.23 -3.15
N ILE A 374 9.33 -8.92 -3.12
CA ILE A 374 10.50 -8.31 -2.50
C ILE A 374 10.10 -7.01 -1.81
N THR A 375 10.72 -6.70 -0.69
CA THR A 375 10.38 -5.51 0.11
C THR A 375 11.59 -4.68 0.47
N GLY A 376 11.33 -3.48 1.01
CA GLY A 376 12.33 -2.66 1.69
C GLY A 376 13.38 -2.02 0.78
N ARG A 377 14.53 -1.72 1.37
CA ARG A 377 15.70 -1.13 0.70
C ARG A 377 16.23 -2.02 -0.43
N GLU A 378 16.09 -3.34 -0.32
CA GLU A 378 16.46 -4.32 -1.34
C GLU A 378 15.56 -4.22 -2.57
N ALA A 379 14.24 -4.06 -2.38
CA ALA A 379 13.32 -3.74 -3.46
C ALA A 379 13.71 -2.43 -4.15
N LEU A 380 13.93 -1.35 -3.39
CA LEU A 380 14.33 -0.04 -3.95
C LEU A 380 15.66 -0.10 -4.72
N HIS A 381 16.56 -0.99 -4.32
CA HIS A 381 17.79 -1.24 -5.07
C HIS A 381 17.48 -1.97 -6.39
N MET A 382 16.68 -3.03 -6.34
CA MET A 382 16.21 -3.78 -7.51
C MET A 382 15.45 -2.90 -8.51
N GLU A 383 14.65 -1.93 -8.05
CA GLU A 383 13.89 -1.02 -8.93
C GLU A 383 14.77 -0.27 -9.95
N LYS A 384 16.07 -0.11 -9.65
CA LYS A 384 17.05 0.57 -10.52
C LYS A 384 17.69 -0.34 -11.56
N MET A 385 17.47 -1.65 -11.47
CA MET A 385 18.00 -2.66 -12.39
C MET A 385 17.09 -2.82 -13.61
N GLN A 386 17.64 -3.39 -14.69
CA GLN A 386 16.82 -3.78 -15.85
C GLN A 386 16.00 -5.03 -15.54
N ASP A 387 14.80 -5.13 -16.13
CA ASP A 387 13.89 -6.28 -15.91
C ASP A 387 14.56 -7.62 -16.25
N ASP A 388 15.32 -7.66 -17.35
CA ASP A 388 16.03 -8.88 -17.78
C ASP A 388 17.10 -9.31 -16.75
N GLU A 389 17.86 -8.37 -16.17
CA GLU A 389 18.85 -8.66 -15.13
C GLU A 389 18.18 -9.23 -13.86
N VAL A 390 17.03 -8.67 -13.47
CA VAL A 390 16.23 -9.20 -12.35
C VAL A 390 15.73 -10.61 -12.66
N GLY A 391 15.26 -10.85 -13.88
CA GLY A 391 14.81 -12.16 -14.36
C GLY A 391 15.91 -13.21 -14.31
N GLU A 392 17.12 -12.88 -14.80
CA GLU A 392 18.28 -13.77 -14.77
C GLU A 392 18.66 -14.17 -13.34
N VAL A 393 18.61 -13.23 -12.39
CA VAL A 393 18.81 -13.52 -10.96
C VAL A 393 17.75 -14.50 -10.46
N CYS A 394 16.47 -14.25 -10.75
CA CYS A 394 15.38 -15.11 -10.30
C CYS A 394 15.46 -16.53 -10.89
N VAL A 395 15.77 -16.67 -12.18
CA VAL A 395 15.97 -17.96 -12.84
C VAL A 395 17.15 -18.71 -12.21
N ARG A 396 18.26 -18.01 -11.91
CA ARG A 396 19.40 -18.60 -11.20
C ARG A 396 19.00 -19.12 -9.83
N LEU A 397 18.21 -18.37 -9.06
CA LEU A 397 17.69 -18.80 -7.76
C LEU A 397 16.82 -20.05 -7.88
N LEU A 398 15.87 -20.06 -8.81
CA LEU A 398 15.01 -21.23 -9.06
C LEU A 398 15.85 -22.45 -9.39
N ARG A 399 16.86 -22.33 -10.27
CA ARG A 399 17.79 -23.42 -10.60
C ARG A 399 18.58 -23.90 -9.38
N SER A 400 19.15 -22.99 -8.60
CA SER A 400 20.03 -23.35 -7.47
C SER A 400 19.28 -23.98 -6.30
N PHE A 401 18.05 -23.52 -6.02
CA PHE A 401 17.24 -24.03 -4.92
C PHE A 401 16.49 -25.32 -5.26
N THR A 402 16.03 -25.48 -6.50
CA THR A 402 15.19 -26.63 -6.87
C THR A 402 15.99 -27.77 -7.52
N GLY A 403 17.13 -27.46 -8.14
CA GLY A 403 17.84 -28.39 -9.02
C GLY A 403 17.08 -28.73 -10.31
N TRP A 404 15.95 -28.07 -10.58
CA TRP A 404 15.13 -28.34 -11.75
C TRP A 404 15.71 -27.74 -13.04
N SER A 405 15.28 -28.27 -14.17
CA SER A 405 15.56 -27.67 -15.49
C SER A 405 14.63 -26.49 -15.73
N VAL A 406 15.03 -25.32 -15.22
CA VAL A 406 14.28 -24.06 -15.38
C VAL A 406 14.65 -23.41 -16.72
N PRO A 407 13.70 -23.19 -17.65
CA PRO A 407 13.96 -22.49 -18.90
C PRO A 407 14.23 -21.00 -18.66
N GLU A 408 14.77 -20.31 -19.66
CA GLU A 408 14.83 -18.85 -19.63
C GLU A 408 13.42 -18.25 -19.68
N VAL A 409 13.26 -17.08 -19.06
CA VAL A 409 12.01 -16.33 -19.08
C VAL A 409 11.74 -15.75 -20.48
N SER A 410 10.47 -15.74 -20.88
CA SER A 410 10.00 -15.11 -22.11
C SER A 410 9.67 -13.63 -21.91
N GLU A 411 9.31 -13.24 -20.69
CA GLU A 411 8.95 -11.88 -20.32
C GLU A 411 9.09 -11.71 -18.81
N VAL A 412 9.67 -10.58 -18.40
CA VAL A 412 9.79 -10.18 -17.00
C VAL A 412 9.05 -8.87 -16.82
N LEU A 413 8.33 -8.75 -15.71
CA LEU A 413 7.63 -7.53 -15.36
C LEU A 413 7.82 -7.25 -13.87
N VAL A 414 8.41 -6.11 -13.55
CA VAL A 414 8.75 -5.71 -12.16
C VAL A 414 8.02 -4.41 -11.80
N SER A 415 7.30 -4.39 -10.67
CA SER A 415 6.75 -3.13 -10.14
C SER A 415 7.87 -2.25 -9.56
N ARG A 416 7.66 -0.93 -9.58
CA ARG A 416 8.66 0.06 -9.15
C ARG A 416 8.01 1.23 -8.42
N TRP A 417 7.51 0.98 -7.22
CA TRP A 417 6.71 1.96 -6.49
C TRP A 417 7.54 3.02 -5.75
N GLY A 418 8.76 2.68 -5.31
CA GLY A 418 9.66 3.59 -4.60
C GLY A 418 10.32 4.64 -5.50
N CYS A 419 10.71 4.26 -6.72
CA CYS A 419 11.32 5.13 -7.71
C CYS A 419 10.29 6.04 -8.40
N ASP A 420 9.00 5.67 -8.43
CA ASP A 420 7.94 6.51 -8.96
C ASP A 420 7.87 7.87 -8.22
N PRO A 421 8.12 9.01 -8.90
CA PRO A 421 8.17 10.31 -8.25
C PRO A 421 6.83 10.80 -7.72
N TYR A 422 5.72 10.19 -8.13
CA TYR A 422 4.35 10.55 -7.75
C TYR A 422 3.74 9.53 -6.77
N VAL A 423 4.48 8.50 -6.36
CA VAL A 423 4.06 7.54 -5.32
C VAL A 423 5.08 7.41 -4.19
N ARG A 424 6.37 7.22 -4.48
CA ARG A 424 7.45 7.14 -3.48
C ARG A 424 7.22 6.07 -2.40
N GLY A 425 6.77 4.88 -2.79
CA GLY A 425 6.57 3.75 -1.90
C GLY A 425 5.29 2.98 -2.20
N SER A 426 5.10 1.86 -1.50
CA SER A 426 3.95 0.98 -1.66
C SER A 426 2.85 1.34 -0.68
N TYR A 427 3.01 1.14 0.62
CA TYR A 427 1.97 1.45 1.61
C TYR A 427 2.52 1.72 3.01
N THR A 428 1.67 2.37 3.83
CA THR A 428 2.03 2.89 5.15
C THR A 428 2.13 1.76 6.17
N PHE A 429 3.10 1.87 7.09
CA PHE A 429 3.18 1.06 8.31
C PHE A 429 3.45 1.94 9.53
N VAL A 430 3.34 1.39 10.73
CA VAL A 430 3.59 2.10 11.99
C VAL A 430 4.96 1.71 12.54
N PRO A 431 5.97 2.60 12.47
CA PRO A 431 7.31 2.30 12.94
C PRO A 431 7.39 2.17 14.46
N GLN A 432 8.42 1.47 14.96
CA GLN A 432 8.74 1.43 16.38
C GLN A 432 8.87 2.85 16.94
N GLY A 433 8.14 3.12 18.03
CA GLY A 433 8.13 4.43 18.70
C GLY A 433 7.15 5.44 18.12
N ALA A 434 6.44 5.14 17.03
CA ALA A 434 5.23 5.86 16.59
C ALA A 434 4.00 5.36 17.36
N LEU A 435 2.94 6.19 17.41
CA LEU A 435 1.64 5.86 17.99
C LEU A 435 0.57 5.97 16.89
N ALA A 436 -0.04 4.86 16.50
CA ALA A 436 -0.88 4.77 15.31
C ALA A 436 -2.04 5.77 15.34
N GLU A 437 -2.83 5.78 16.41
CA GLU A 437 -4.02 6.63 16.53
C GLU A 437 -3.67 8.11 16.43
N LYS A 438 -2.64 8.54 17.17
CA LYS A 438 -2.19 9.93 17.22
C LYS A 438 -1.62 10.36 15.86
N GLU A 439 -0.84 9.51 15.21
CA GLU A 439 -0.08 9.87 14.02
C GLU A 439 -1.00 9.89 12.78
N HIS A 440 -1.80 8.83 12.57
CA HIS A 440 -2.80 8.80 11.50
C HIS A 440 -3.87 9.87 11.71
N GLY A 441 -4.32 10.11 12.95
CA GLY A 441 -5.29 11.16 13.28
C GLY A 441 -4.75 12.56 12.98
N ALA A 442 -3.50 12.85 13.34
CA ALA A 442 -2.85 14.12 13.02
C ALA A 442 -2.69 14.33 11.51
N LEU A 443 -2.38 13.27 10.76
CA LEU A 443 -2.30 13.33 9.30
C LEU A 443 -3.68 13.62 8.68
N ALA A 444 -4.72 12.94 9.15
CA ALA A 444 -6.10 13.08 8.67
C ALA A 444 -6.77 14.42 9.01
N ALA A 445 -6.35 15.10 10.08
CA ALA A 445 -7.00 16.33 10.55
C ALA A 445 -7.02 17.44 9.48
N PRO A 446 -8.18 18.05 9.16
CA PRO A 446 -8.24 19.10 8.15
C PRO A 446 -7.67 20.42 8.68
N LEU A 447 -7.38 21.35 7.77
CA LEU A 447 -6.87 22.69 8.05
C LEU A 447 -7.80 23.77 7.48
N PRO A 448 -7.87 24.96 8.11
CA PRO A 448 -7.36 25.22 9.46
C PRO A 448 -8.05 24.32 10.51
N PRO A 449 -7.37 23.98 11.62
CA PRO A 449 -8.00 23.22 12.70
C PRO A 449 -9.22 23.99 13.21
N GLU A 450 -10.27 23.29 13.66
CA GLU A 450 -11.50 23.95 14.11
C GLU A 450 -11.18 25.01 15.18
N PRO A 451 -11.51 26.29 14.94
CA PRO A 451 -11.24 27.32 15.94
C PRO A 451 -12.19 27.15 17.13
N ARG A 452 -11.66 27.29 18.34
CA ARG A 452 -12.44 27.33 19.60
C ARG A 452 -13.30 28.60 19.76
N SER A 453 -13.38 29.49 18.77
CA SER A 453 -14.08 30.78 18.87
C SER A 453 -14.74 31.25 17.57
N ALA A 454 -15.57 32.29 17.69
CA ALA A 454 -16.57 32.75 16.71
C ALA A 454 -16.04 33.23 15.34
N ASN A 455 -14.73 33.44 15.16
CA ASN A 455 -14.14 33.77 13.85
C ASN A 455 -13.76 32.49 13.09
N LYS A 456 -14.78 31.74 12.64
CA LYS A 456 -14.61 30.51 11.84
C LYS A 456 -14.00 30.81 10.47
N LYS A 457 -12.67 30.68 10.30
CA LYS A 457 -12.10 30.44 8.95
C LYS A 457 -12.74 29.14 8.42
N PRO A 458 -13.25 29.10 7.18
CA PRO A 458 -13.79 27.87 6.62
C PRO A 458 -12.67 26.83 6.49
N LEU A 459 -13.03 25.55 6.46
CA LEU A 459 -12.10 24.49 6.07
C LEU A 459 -11.49 24.84 4.71
N GLN A 460 -10.23 24.45 4.48
CA GLN A 460 -9.46 24.82 3.29
C GLN A 460 -8.63 23.66 2.75
N VAL A 461 -7.94 22.91 3.62
CA VAL A 461 -7.09 21.78 3.22
C VAL A 461 -7.56 20.53 3.95
N LEU A 462 -7.94 19.50 3.19
CA LEU A 462 -8.41 18.22 3.72
C LEU A 462 -7.44 17.12 3.28
N PHE A 463 -7.31 16.06 4.08
CA PHE A 463 -6.37 14.96 3.81
C PHE A 463 -7.14 13.63 3.76
N ALA A 464 -6.99 12.93 2.64
CA ALA A 464 -7.52 11.58 2.44
C ALA A 464 -6.43 10.67 1.83
N GLY A 465 -6.70 9.38 1.73
CA GLY A 465 -5.72 8.37 1.34
C GLY A 465 -5.51 7.36 2.47
N GLU A 466 -4.97 6.19 2.14
CA GLU A 466 -4.81 5.06 3.07
C GLU A 466 -4.09 5.46 4.37
N ALA A 467 -3.04 6.29 4.28
CA ALA A 467 -2.27 6.76 5.43
C ALA A 467 -3.10 7.61 6.42
N THR A 468 -4.32 8.00 6.08
CA THR A 468 -5.20 8.82 6.93
C THR A 468 -6.26 7.99 7.65
N HIS A 469 -6.18 6.66 7.62
CA HIS A 469 -7.12 5.77 8.30
C HIS A 469 -6.41 4.94 9.38
N VAL A 470 -6.80 5.09 10.65
CA VAL A 470 -6.17 4.35 11.77
C VAL A 470 -6.35 2.84 11.65
N ASN A 471 -7.55 2.39 11.25
CA ASN A 471 -7.88 0.97 11.25
C ASN A 471 -7.70 0.23 9.91
N PHE A 472 -7.57 0.97 8.81
CA PHE A 472 -7.57 0.42 7.45
C PHE A 472 -6.49 1.12 6.61
N TYR A 473 -5.40 1.57 7.24
CA TYR A 473 -4.20 1.99 6.50
C TYR A 473 -3.73 0.85 5.59
N THR A 474 -2.80 1.11 4.68
CA THR A 474 -2.32 0.20 3.63
C THR A 474 -3.34 -0.21 2.55
N THR A 475 -4.65 -0.18 2.83
CA THR A 475 -5.65 -0.83 1.97
C THR A 475 -6.35 0.08 0.96
N THR A 476 -6.87 -0.52 -0.11
CA THR A 476 -7.72 0.14 -1.11
C THR A 476 -9.06 0.60 -0.53
N HIS A 477 -9.67 -0.18 0.36
CA HIS A 477 -10.94 0.19 0.99
C HIS A 477 -10.74 1.31 2.03
N GLY A 478 -9.63 1.33 2.77
CA GLY A 478 -9.27 2.47 3.61
C GLY A 478 -9.08 3.76 2.81
N ALA A 479 -8.40 3.70 1.66
CA ALA A 479 -8.32 4.84 0.75
C ALA A 479 -9.70 5.30 0.26
N TYR A 480 -10.56 4.37 -0.17
CA TYR A 480 -11.94 4.67 -0.60
C TYR A 480 -12.75 5.36 0.52
N LEU A 481 -12.72 4.81 1.73
CA LEU A 481 -13.47 5.32 2.89
C LEU A 481 -12.99 6.71 3.32
N THR A 482 -11.68 6.98 3.29
CA THR A 482 -11.15 8.30 3.63
C THR A 482 -11.53 9.36 2.60
N GLY A 483 -11.65 8.99 1.33
CA GLY A 483 -12.20 9.87 0.28
C GLY A 483 -13.64 10.28 0.58
N ILE A 484 -14.49 9.30 0.91
CA ILE A 484 -15.89 9.55 1.33
C ILE A 484 -15.93 10.41 2.59
N ARG A 485 -15.09 10.13 3.59
CA ARG A 485 -15.01 10.89 4.85
C ARG A 485 -14.78 12.38 4.60
N GLU A 486 -13.80 12.74 3.77
CA GLU A 486 -13.51 14.15 3.49
C GLU A 486 -14.55 14.81 2.59
N ALA A 487 -15.16 14.07 1.65
CA ALA A 487 -16.33 14.56 0.92
C ALA A 487 -17.50 14.87 1.85
N GLN A 488 -17.81 13.96 2.79
CA GLN A 488 -18.89 14.14 3.76
C GLN A 488 -18.65 15.38 4.64
N ARG A 489 -17.41 15.62 5.06
CA ARG A 489 -17.04 16.82 5.83
C ARG A 489 -17.43 18.11 5.10
N LEU A 490 -17.21 18.19 3.79
CA LEU A 490 -17.67 19.33 2.99
C LEU A 490 -19.18 19.33 2.78
N ILE A 491 -19.79 18.18 2.50
CA ILE A 491 -21.25 18.07 2.34
C ILE A 491 -21.98 18.62 3.56
N ASP A 492 -21.50 18.27 4.77
CA ASP A 492 -22.05 18.72 6.05
C ASP A 492 -21.81 20.21 6.27
N LEU A 493 -20.59 20.70 6.00
CA LEU A 493 -20.23 22.12 6.09
C LEU A 493 -21.19 23.00 5.28
N TYR A 494 -21.62 22.52 4.11
CA TYR A 494 -22.56 23.24 3.24
C TYR A 494 -24.04 22.85 3.48
N ALA A 495 -24.33 21.79 4.24
CA ALA A 495 -25.70 21.43 4.65
C ALA A 495 -26.22 22.33 5.77
N GLN A 496 -25.37 22.60 6.76
CA GLN A 496 -25.69 23.39 7.96
C GLN A 496 -26.11 24.84 7.63
N ASN A 497 -25.84 25.32 6.41
CA ASN A 497 -26.15 26.68 5.97
C ASN A 497 -27.44 26.78 5.13
N CYS A 498 -28.16 25.67 4.89
CA CYS A 498 -29.48 25.70 4.24
C CYS A 498 -30.65 25.78 5.23
N LEU A 499 -30.36 25.75 6.55
CA LEU A 499 -31.35 25.76 7.64
C LEU A 499 -31.36 27.07 8.45
N GLU A 500 -30.54 28.05 8.08
CA GLU A 500 -30.63 29.45 8.50
C GLU A 500 -31.10 30.31 7.32
#